data_AF-A0AAJ1H9S3-F1
#
_entry.id   AF-A0AAJ1H9S3-F1
#
_cell.length_a   1.000
_cell.length_b   1.000
_cell.length_c   1.000
_cell.angle_alpha   90.00
_cell.angle_beta   90.00
_cell.angle_gamma   90.00
#
_symmetry.space_group_name_H-M   'P 1'
#
loop_
_entity.id
_entity.type
_entity.pdbx_description
1 polymer ?
#
loop_
_entity_poly.entity_id
_entity_poly.type
_entity_poly.pdbx_seq_one_letter_code
_entity_poly.pdbx_strand_id
1 'polypeptide(L)'
;MSDSVDDAGQRARYWPIPVLRAVPAAVVALVITFSSNHAAGYGLLLFGWFVIVDALVLGWAALRRMPSDERSRPTTFVQAVVSLVAGVAALATNGVGLGAFITVVVGWAVLTGALELAQGLRARGRSPFARDWTTIGGLTLLLAVAFLLTPPDYSQQLGGVEQVTGTLDAAVVLVGLLGAYLAIAAVFHVIAGLSHKWGTTAPAAAPDGAPHA
;
A
#
# COMPACT_ATOMS: atom_id res chain seq x y z
N MET A 1 17.14 6.77 27.86
CA MET A 1 16.01 6.15 28.60
C MET A 1 14.68 6.80 28.22
N SER A 2 14.61 8.13 28.04
CA SER A 2 13.41 8.84 27.54
C SER A 2 12.96 8.35 26.16
N ASP A 3 13.87 8.33 25.20
CA ASP A 3 13.55 8.06 23.78
C ASP A 3 13.00 6.64 23.57
N SER A 4 13.48 5.67 24.35
CA SER A 4 13.00 4.28 24.29
C SER A 4 11.58 4.12 24.84
N VAL A 5 11.20 4.91 25.84
CA VAL A 5 9.84 4.87 26.42
C VAL A 5 8.85 5.58 25.49
N ASP A 6 9.28 6.70 24.90
CA ASP A 6 8.48 7.44 23.91
C ASP A 6 8.27 6.62 22.63
N ASP A 7 9.29 5.92 22.15
CA ASP A 7 9.19 5.00 21.01
C ASP A 7 8.23 3.84 21.27
N ALA A 8 8.26 3.25 22.46
CA ALA A 8 7.35 2.16 22.82
C ALA A 8 5.88 2.62 22.84
N GLY A 9 5.62 3.82 23.38
CA GLY A 9 4.29 4.45 23.36
C GLY A 9 3.79 4.75 21.94
N GLN A 10 4.67 5.26 21.06
CA GLN A 10 4.34 5.49 19.66
C GLN A 10 4.02 4.18 18.92
N ARG A 11 4.85 3.14 19.09
CA ARG A 11 4.61 1.81 18.48
C ARG A 11 3.29 1.18 18.94
N ALA A 12 2.96 1.27 20.22
CA ALA A 12 1.71 0.77 20.78
C ALA A 12 0.46 1.45 20.17
N ARG A 13 0.56 2.73 19.79
CA ARG A 13 -0.53 3.45 19.12
C ARG A 13 -0.60 3.13 17.63
N TYR A 14 0.55 2.97 16.99
CA TYR A 14 0.70 2.86 15.54
C TYR A 14 0.48 1.43 15.00
N TRP A 15 0.82 0.38 15.75
CA TRP A 15 0.82 -1.01 15.25
C TRP A 15 -0.47 -1.50 14.57
N PRO A 16 -1.70 -1.06 14.95
CA PRO A 16 -2.91 -1.53 14.26
C PRO A 16 -3.04 -0.94 12.86
N ILE A 17 -2.42 0.20 12.58
CA ILE A 17 -2.60 0.94 11.32
C ILE A 17 -2.12 0.10 10.13
N PRO A 18 -0.88 -0.43 10.09
CA PRO A 18 -0.46 -1.32 9.00
C PRO A 18 -1.37 -2.53 8.86
N VAL A 19 -1.74 -3.20 9.96
CA VAL A 19 -2.62 -4.39 9.89
C VAL A 19 -3.98 -4.06 9.26
N LEU A 20 -4.58 -2.94 9.64
CA LEU A 20 -5.86 -2.50 9.08
C LEU A 20 -5.78 -2.13 7.59
N ARG A 21 -4.61 -1.67 7.10
CA ARG A 21 -4.34 -1.46 5.66
C ARG A 21 -4.07 -2.77 4.93
N ALA A 22 -3.46 -3.75 5.61
CA ALA A 22 -3.11 -5.04 5.01
C ALA A 22 -4.34 -5.88 4.65
N VAL A 23 -5.37 -5.90 5.50
CA VAL A 23 -6.57 -6.71 5.30
C VAL A 23 -7.27 -6.40 3.97
N PRO A 24 -7.67 -5.15 3.66
CA PRO A 24 -8.31 -4.85 2.37
C PRO A 24 -7.37 -5.08 1.18
N ALA A 25 -6.06 -4.81 1.33
CA ALA A 25 -5.08 -5.11 0.28
C ALA A 25 -5.02 -6.62 -0.02
N ALA A 26 -4.94 -7.46 1.01
CA ALA A 26 -4.91 -8.91 0.88
C ALA A 26 -6.21 -9.46 0.24
N VAL A 27 -7.37 -8.97 0.70
CA VAL A 27 -8.67 -9.38 0.14
C VAL A 27 -8.73 -9.08 -1.35
N VAL A 28 -8.39 -7.85 -1.76
CA VAL A 28 -8.46 -7.47 -3.17
C VAL A 28 -7.40 -8.19 -4.00
N ALA A 29 -6.19 -8.39 -3.47
CA ALA A 29 -5.15 -9.17 -4.13
C ALA A 29 -5.58 -10.62 -4.40
N LEU A 30 -6.23 -11.26 -3.44
CA LEU A 30 -6.77 -12.62 -3.59
C LEU A 30 -7.89 -12.64 -4.64
N VAL A 31 -8.82 -11.68 -4.59
CA VAL A 31 -9.91 -11.57 -5.57
C VAL A 31 -9.35 -11.41 -6.99
N ILE A 32 -8.34 -10.54 -7.19
CA ILE A 32 -7.70 -10.37 -8.50
C ILE A 32 -7.02 -11.66 -8.94
N THR A 33 -6.18 -12.25 -8.08
CA THR A 33 -5.37 -13.43 -8.42
C THR A 33 -6.21 -14.64 -8.84
N PHE A 34 -7.38 -14.83 -8.21
CA PHE A 34 -8.24 -15.99 -8.46
C PHE A 34 -9.47 -15.68 -9.33
N SER A 35 -9.62 -14.45 -9.81
CA SER A 35 -10.66 -14.08 -10.76
C SER A 35 -10.21 -14.38 -12.20
N SER A 36 -11.11 -14.92 -13.03
CA SER A 36 -10.88 -14.99 -14.47
C SER A 36 -11.12 -13.63 -15.17
N ASN A 37 -11.93 -12.76 -14.57
CA ASN A 37 -12.24 -11.45 -15.10
C ASN A 37 -11.13 -10.45 -14.77
N HIS A 38 -10.47 -9.93 -15.81
CA HIS A 38 -9.46 -8.89 -15.70
C HIS A 38 -9.80 -7.67 -16.57
N ALA A 39 -11.08 -7.44 -16.85
CA ALA A 39 -11.51 -6.24 -17.54
C ALA A 39 -11.09 -4.97 -16.76
N ALA A 40 -10.72 -3.91 -17.47
CA ALA A 40 -10.30 -2.65 -16.85
C ALA A 40 -11.35 -2.08 -15.87
N GLY A 41 -12.65 -2.22 -16.20
CA GLY A 41 -13.74 -1.83 -15.30
C GLY A 41 -13.77 -2.65 -14.01
N TYR A 42 -13.44 -3.94 -14.06
CA TYR A 42 -13.36 -4.79 -12.87
C TYR A 42 -12.17 -4.39 -11.98
N GLY A 43 -11.00 -4.17 -12.58
CA GLY A 43 -9.82 -3.65 -11.87
C GLY A 43 -10.08 -2.29 -11.21
N LEU A 44 -10.71 -1.37 -11.93
CA LEU A 44 -11.04 -0.04 -11.41
C LEU A 44 -12.07 -0.09 -10.26
N LEU A 45 -13.05 -0.99 -10.33
CA LEU A 45 -14.02 -1.21 -9.25
C LEU A 45 -13.33 -1.70 -7.97
N LEU A 46 -12.48 -2.73 -8.10
CA LEU A 46 -11.73 -3.29 -6.98
C LEU A 46 -10.75 -2.29 -6.38
N PHE A 47 -10.02 -1.57 -7.23
CA PHE A 47 -9.16 -0.46 -6.83
C PHE A 47 -9.94 0.59 -6.05
N GLY A 48 -11.09 1.04 -6.57
CA GLY A 48 -11.92 2.07 -5.95
C GLY A 48 -12.35 1.71 -4.54
N TRP A 49 -12.86 0.50 -4.34
CA TRP A 49 -13.22 0.01 -3.01
C TRP A 49 -12.01 -0.11 -2.09
N PHE A 50 -10.90 -0.65 -2.58
CA PHE A 50 -9.66 -0.77 -1.81
C PHE A 50 -9.20 0.60 -1.27
N VAL A 51 -9.04 1.61 -2.13
CA VAL A 51 -8.52 2.91 -1.71
C VAL A 51 -9.52 3.71 -0.86
N ILE A 52 -10.84 3.48 -1.00
CA ILE A 52 -11.84 4.04 -0.08
C ILE A 52 -11.65 3.46 1.32
N VAL A 53 -11.49 2.13 1.45
CA VAL A 53 -11.26 1.51 2.76
C VAL A 53 -9.92 1.96 3.34
N ASP A 54 -8.85 2.01 2.54
CA ASP A 54 -7.54 2.51 2.97
C ASP A 54 -7.63 3.99 3.42
N ALA A 55 -8.38 4.82 2.70
CA ALA A 55 -8.63 6.21 3.08
C ALA A 55 -9.33 6.33 4.45
N LEU A 56 -10.33 5.49 4.71
CA LEU A 56 -11.02 5.46 6.00
C LEU A 56 -10.08 5.05 7.13
N VAL A 57 -9.21 4.06 6.89
CA VAL A 57 -8.18 3.63 7.84
C VAL A 57 -7.18 4.75 8.13
N LEU A 58 -6.65 5.41 7.11
CA LEU A 58 -5.71 6.53 7.26
C LEU A 58 -6.36 7.75 7.93
N GLY A 59 -7.60 8.06 7.58
CA GLY A 59 -8.38 9.14 8.22
C GLY A 59 -8.61 8.87 9.71
N TRP A 60 -9.02 7.64 10.05
CA TRP A 60 -9.14 7.21 11.45
C TRP A 60 -7.79 7.27 12.17
N ALA A 61 -6.71 6.82 11.55
CA ALA A 61 -5.36 6.85 12.11
C ALA A 61 -4.91 8.28 12.43
N ALA A 62 -5.06 9.20 11.48
CA ALA A 62 -4.71 10.61 11.65
C ALA A 62 -5.51 11.28 12.79
N LEU A 63 -6.79 10.95 12.93
CA LEU A 63 -7.68 11.55 13.93
C LEU A 63 -7.56 10.92 15.33
N ARG A 64 -7.31 9.60 15.42
CA ARG A 64 -7.41 8.85 16.68
C ARG A 64 -6.11 8.24 17.18
N ARG A 65 -5.13 8.01 16.29
CA ARG A 65 -3.88 7.29 16.64
C ARG A 65 -2.63 8.17 16.58
N MET A 66 -2.68 9.30 15.87
CA MET A 66 -1.56 10.23 15.72
C MET A 66 -1.81 11.66 16.30
N PRO A 67 -2.62 11.87 17.36
CA PRO A 67 -2.95 13.24 17.79
C PRO A 67 -1.74 14.04 18.28
N SER A 68 -0.68 13.37 18.75
CA SER A 68 0.56 13.99 19.24
C SER A 68 1.73 13.92 18.24
N ASP A 69 1.52 13.37 17.03
CA ASP A 69 2.53 13.33 15.97
C ASP A 69 2.24 14.46 14.97
N GLU A 70 2.62 15.69 15.34
CA GLU A 70 2.30 16.91 14.59
C GLU A 70 2.87 16.91 13.17
N ARG A 71 3.92 16.14 12.92
CA ARG A 71 4.64 16.12 11.65
C ARG A 71 4.05 15.12 10.67
N SER A 72 3.71 13.92 11.13
CA SER A 72 3.21 12.85 10.26
C SER A 72 1.70 12.95 10.04
N ARG A 73 0.94 13.39 11.06
CA ARG A 73 -0.52 13.52 11.02
C ARG A 73 -1.07 14.28 9.80
N PRO A 74 -0.59 15.49 9.45
CA PRO A 74 -1.13 16.22 8.31
C PRO A 74 -0.90 15.47 6.99
N THR A 75 0.27 14.86 6.83
CA THR A 75 0.60 14.08 5.63
C THR A 75 -0.32 12.86 5.50
N THR A 76 -0.52 12.11 6.59
CA THR A 76 -1.45 10.97 6.64
C THR A 76 -2.89 11.38 6.33
N PHE A 77 -3.34 12.53 6.83
CA PHE A 77 -4.67 13.05 6.53
C PHE A 77 -4.81 13.44 5.05
N VAL A 78 -3.80 14.09 4.45
CA VAL A 78 -3.79 14.41 3.02
C VAL A 78 -3.83 13.13 2.18
N GLN A 79 -3.07 12.09 2.55
CA GLN A 79 -3.13 10.79 1.88
C GLN A 79 -4.53 10.18 1.95
N ALA A 80 -5.20 10.25 3.10
CA ALA A 80 -6.57 9.78 3.25
C ALA A 80 -7.52 10.50 2.28
N VAL A 81 -7.42 11.83 2.17
CA VAL A 81 -8.24 12.62 1.23
C VAL A 81 -7.93 12.26 -0.23
N VAL A 82 -6.66 12.17 -0.59
CA VAL A 82 -6.24 11.79 -1.96
C VAL A 82 -6.75 10.39 -2.33
N SER A 83 -6.61 9.41 -1.44
CA SER A 83 -7.13 8.05 -1.63
C SER A 83 -8.65 8.03 -1.75
N LEU A 84 -9.37 8.83 -0.94
CA LEU A 84 -10.82 8.94 -1.02
C LEU A 84 -11.26 9.53 -2.37
N VAL A 85 -10.62 10.61 -2.82
CA VAL A 85 -10.90 11.24 -4.12
C VAL A 85 -10.61 10.28 -5.27
N ALA A 86 -9.49 9.56 -5.21
CA ALA A 86 -9.15 8.54 -6.21
C ALA A 86 -10.17 7.41 -6.24
N GLY A 87 -10.66 6.97 -5.08
CA GLY A 87 -11.69 5.95 -4.98
C GLY A 87 -13.04 6.39 -5.55
N VAL A 88 -13.48 7.61 -5.22
CA VAL A 88 -14.69 8.21 -5.82
C VAL A 88 -14.54 8.36 -7.32
N ALA A 89 -13.38 8.85 -7.80
CA ALA A 89 -13.09 8.98 -9.22
C ALA A 89 -13.11 7.61 -9.93
N ALA A 90 -12.58 6.56 -9.31
CA ALA A 90 -12.59 5.20 -9.83
C ALA A 90 -14.02 4.67 -10.01
N LEU A 91 -14.88 4.85 -9.01
CA LEU A 91 -16.28 4.44 -9.10
C LEU A 91 -17.06 5.27 -10.12
N ALA A 92 -16.84 6.59 -10.15
CA ALA A 92 -17.52 7.50 -11.07
C ALA A 92 -17.13 7.29 -12.55
N THR A 93 -15.89 6.85 -12.80
CA THR A 93 -15.38 6.59 -14.15
C THR A 93 -15.41 5.10 -14.52
N ASN A 94 -16.08 4.27 -13.73
CA ASN A 94 -16.24 2.85 -14.03
C ASN A 94 -17.03 2.67 -15.34
N GLY A 95 -16.47 1.94 -16.29
CA GLY A 95 -17.03 1.76 -17.63
C GLY A 95 -16.52 2.74 -18.69
N VAL A 96 -15.75 3.77 -18.33
CA VAL A 96 -15.11 4.68 -19.31
C VAL A 96 -14.01 3.98 -20.12
N GLY A 97 -13.41 2.92 -19.57
CA GLY A 97 -12.45 2.06 -20.26
C GLY A 97 -11.03 2.11 -19.68
N LEU A 98 -10.09 1.54 -20.42
CA LEU A 98 -8.71 1.32 -19.98
C LEU A 98 -7.98 2.62 -19.59
N GLY A 99 -8.18 3.69 -20.36
CA GLY A 99 -7.53 4.98 -20.09
C GLY A 99 -7.91 5.57 -18.72
N ALA A 100 -9.17 5.42 -18.30
CA ALA A 100 -9.61 5.85 -16.97
C ALA A 100 -8.95 5.02 -15.87
N PHE A 101 -8.85 3.70 -16.06
CA PHE A 101 -8.16 2.81 -15.13
C PHE A 101 -6.70 3.21 -14.92
N ILE A 102 -5.94 3.41 -16.02
CA ILE A 102 -4.55 3.86 -15.96
C ILE A 102 -4.45 5.22 -15.26
N THR A 103 -5.24 6.20 -15.70
CA THR A 103 -5.14 7.58 -15.21
C THR A 103 -5.41 7.69 -13.72
N VAL A 104 -6.47 7.04 -13.23
CA VAL A 104 -6.86 7.12 -11.82
C VAL A 104 -5.85 6.41 -10.92
N VAL A 105 -5.41 5.20 -11.30
CA VAL A 105 -4.44 4.43 -10.51
C VAL A 105 -3.07 5.11 -10.49
N VAL A 106 -2.58 5.59 -11.64
CA VAL A 106 -1.30 6.31 -11.72
C VAL A 106 -1.36 7.61 -10.94
N GLY A 107 -2.43 8.41 -11.11
CA GLY A 107 -2.58 9.67 -10.38
C GLY A 107 -2.59 9.46 -8.87
N TRP A 108 -3.33 8.46 -8.38
CA TRP A 108 -3.28 8.05 -6.99
C TRP A 108 -1.89 7.62 -6.56
N ALA A 109 -1.28 6.67 -7.28
CA ALA A 109 -0.01 6.04 -6.92
C ALA A 109 1.15 7.05 -6.87
N VAL A 110 1.17 8.01 -7.80
CA VAL A 110 2.16 9.10 -7.79
C VAL A 110 1.97 9.98 -6.56
N LEU A 111 0.74 10.42 -6.28
CA LEU A 111 0.48 11.34 -5.16
C LEU A 111 0.72 10.66 -3.80
N THR A 112 0.11 9.51 -3.56
CA THR A 112 0.23 8.80 -2.27
C THR A 112 1.63 8.23 -2.08
N GLY A 113 2.23 7.66 -3.14
CA GLY A 113 3.59 7.15 -3.13
C GLY A 113 4.63 8.23 -2.85
N ALA A 114 4.50 9.41 -3.48
CA ALA A 114 5.40 10.54 -3.21
C ALA A 114 5.24 11.08 -1.78
N LEU A 115 4.01 11.20 -1.27
CA LEU A 115 3.76 11.61 0.12
C LEU A 115 4.40 10.63 1.11
N GLU A 116 4.17 9.32 0.93
CA GLU A 116 4.67 8.28 1.84
C GLU A 116 6.19 8.11 1.77
N LEU A 117 6.76 8.23 0.57
CA LEU A 117 8.20 8.21 0.40
C LEU A 117 8.85 9.44 1.05
N ALA A 118 8.30 10.63 0.80
CA ALA A 118 8.88 11.86 1.29
C ALA A 118 8.73 11.99 2.82
N GLN A 119 7.65 11.51 3.43
CA GLN A 119 7.55 11.43 4.90
C GLN A 119 8.58 10.44 5.48
N GLY A 120 8.76 9.26 4.86
CA GLY A 120 9.75 8.27 5.28
C GLY A 120 11.18 8.82 5.25
N LEU A 121 11.54 9.48 4.16
CA LEU A 121 12.87 10.10 3.99
C LEU A 121 13.10 11.25 4.98
N ARG A 122 12.09 12.12 5.19
CA ARG A 122 12.20 13.22 6.18
C ARG A 122 12.24 12.73 7.62
N ALA A 123 11.66 11.57 7.91
CA ALA A 123 11.63 10.98 9.24
C ALA A 123 12.80 10.02 9.51
N ARG A 124 13.71 9.81 8.53
CA ARG A 124 14.86 8.91 8.67
C ARG A 124 15.73 9.29 9.87
N GLY A 125 15.97 8.32 10.76
CA GLY A 125 16.72 8.50 12.00
C GLY A 125 15.98 9.27 13.11
N ARG A 126 14.71 9.66 12.89
CA ARG A 126 13.88 10.39 13.85
C ARG A 126 12.57 9.69 14.20
N SER A 127 12.16 8.71 13.41
CA SER A 127 10.94 7.93 13.61
C SER A 127 11.21 6.44 13.41
N PRO A 128 10.68 5.57 14.28
CA PRO A 128 10.76 4.12 14.09
C PRO A 128 9.98 3.63 12.86
N PHE A 129 9.09 4.46 12.29
CA PHE A 129 8.23 4.11 11.15
C PHE A 129 8.81 4.52 9.78
N ALA A 130 9.94 5.24 9.78
CA ALA A 130 10.51 5.82 8.57
C ALA A 130 10.78 4.80 7.46
N ARG A 131 11.25 3.60 7.83
CA ARG A 131 11.55 2.53 6.87
C ARG A 131 10.28 2.01 6.20
N ASP A 132 9.20 1.81 6.95
CA ASP A 132 7.96 1.27 6.42
C ASP A 132 7.33 2.25 5.43
N TRP A 133 7.31 3.54 5.77
CA TRP A 133 6.82 4.60 4.88
C TRP A 133 7.66 4.71 3.61
N THR A 134 8.98 4.64 3.74
CA THR A 134 9.90 4.68 2.58
C THR A 134 9.64 3.49 1.65
N THR A 135 9.49 2.29 2.20
CA THR A 135 9.27 1.06 1.41
C THR A 135 7.91 1.09 0.72
N ILE A 136 6.83 1.36 1.44
CA ILE A 136 5.48 1.38 0.85
C ILE A 136 5.33 2.52 -0.16
N GLY A 137 5.88 3.71 0.15
CA GLY A 137 5.91 4.83 -0.80
C GLY A 137 6.67 4.48 -2.08
N GLY A 138 7.83 3.85 -1.95
CA GLY A 138 8.63 3.37 -3.08
C GLY A 138 7.90 2.32 -3.93
N LEU A 139 7.28 1.32 -3.30
CA LEU A 139 6.48 0.30 -4.00
C LEU A 139 5.27 0.90 -4.72
N THR A 140 4.65 1.92 -4.13
CA THR A 140 3.50 2.60 -4.74
C THR A 140 3.93 3.43 -5.95
N LEU A 141 5.09 4.10 -5.89
CA LEU A 141 5.66 4.75 -7.07
C LEU A 141 6.09 3.74 -8.14
N LEU A 142 6.61 2.57 -7.74
CA LEU A 142 6.95 1.49 -8.66
C LEU A 142 5.70 1.00 -9.42
N LEU A 143 4.55 0.89 -8.75
CA LEU A 143 3.27 0.59 -9.40
C LEU A 143 2.94 1.61 -10.49
N ALA A 144 3.08 2.91 -10.20
CA ALA A 144 2.83 3.97 -11.18
C ALA A 144 3.74 3.81 -12.41
N VAL A 145 5.03 3.54 -12.19
CA VAL A 145 6.00 3.30 -13.27
C VAL A 145 5.60 2.07 -14.09
N ALA A 146 5.25 0.95 -13.45
CA ALA A 146 4.84 -0.27 -14.14
C ALA A 146 3.58 -0.06 -15.00
N PHE A 147 2.61 0.73 -14.49
CA PHE A 147 1.43 1.11 -15.26
C PHE A 147 1.77 1.94 -16.49
N LEU A 148 2.65 2.94 -16.34
CA LEU A 148 3.07 3.82 -17.43
C LEU A 148 3.94 3.14 -18.48
N LEU A 149 4.69 2.10 -18.10
CA LEU A 149 5.50 1.30 -19.02
C LEU A 149 4.68 0.27 -19.81
N THR A 150 3.45 -0.01 -19.41
CA THR A 150 2.58 -0.95 -20.12
C THR A 150 1.91 -0.25 -21.30
N PRO A 151 2.18 -0.65 -22.56
CA PRO A 151 1.53 -0.04 -23.73
C PRO A 151 0.01 -0.24 -23.69
N PRO A 152 -0.81 0.82 -23.83
CA PRO A 152 -2.27 0.69 -23.76
C PRO A 152 -2.89 -0.16 -24.88
N ASP A 153 -2.18 -0.30 -26.00
CA ASP A 153 -2.53 -1.09 -27.18
C ASP A 153 -1.92 -2.51 -27.16
N TYR A 154 -1.25 -2.89 -26.06
CA TYR A 154 -0.69 -4.23 -25.91
C TYR A 154 -1.79 -5.30 -26.00
N SER A 155 -1.58 -6.25 -26.91
CA SER A 155 -2.48 -7.38 -27.16
C SER A 155 -1.70 -8.53 -27.78
N GLN A 156 -1.53 -9.61 -27.04
CA GLN A 156 -0.85 -10.82 -27.48
C GLN A 156 -1.81 -12.01 -27.45
N GLN A 157 -2.05 -12.64 -28.61
CA GLN A 157 -2.85 -13.86 -28.64
C GLN A 157 -2.12 -14.99 -27.92
N LEU A 158 -2.85 -15.68 -27.04
CA LEU A 158 -2.36 -16.89 -26.40
C LEU A 158 -2.40 -18.05 -27.42
N GLY A 159 -1.44 -18.96 -27.32
CA GLY A 159 -1.27 -20.07 -28.24
C GLY A 159 -0.03 -20.89 -27.90
N GLY A 160 0.47 -21.66 -28.86
CA GLY A 160 1.63 -22.54 -28.69
C GLY A 160 1.28 -24.02 -28.80
N VAL A 161 2.22 -24.90 -28.43
CA VAL A 161 2.04 -26.37 -28.51
C VAL A 161 0.85 -26.84 -27.67
N GLU A 162 0.55 -26.15 -26.58
CA GLU A 162 -0.54 -26.44 -25.66
C GLU A 162 -1.92 -25.91 -26.12
N GLN A 163 -2.00 -25.18 -27.25
CA GLN A 163 -3.26 -24.69 -27.84
C GLN A 163 -4.16 -23.89 -26.88
N VAL A 164 -3.55 -23.12 -25.97
CA VAL A 164 -4.28 -22.28 -25.01
C VAL A 164 -5.02 -21.17 -25.76
N THR A 165 -6.33 -21.11 -25.58
CA THR A 165 -7.18 -20.07 -26.20
C THR A 165 -7.25 -18.83 -25.32
N GLY A 166 -7.16 -17.64 -25.93
CA GLY A 166 -7.33 -16.35 -25.23
C GLY A 166 -6.42 -15.24 -25.77
N THR A 167 -6.45 -14.08 -25.12
CA THR A 167 -5.57 -12.95 -25.44
C THR A 167 -5.10 -12.31 -24.14
N LEU A 168 -3.80 -12.09 -24.04
CA LEU A 168 -3.18 -11.29 -23.00
C LEU A 168 -3.16 -9.85 -23.47
N ASP A 169 -4.11 -9.05 -23.01
CA ASP A 169 -4.21 -7.63 -23.33
C ASP A 169 -3.66 -6.75 -22.19
N ALA A 170 -3.54 -5.45 -22.45
CA ALA A 170 -3.09 -4.47 -21.47
C ALA A 170 -3.95 -4.46 -20.19
N ALA A 171 -5.26 -4.73 -20.29
CA ALA A 171 -6.13 -4.76 -19.11
C ALA A 171 -5.77 -5.93 -18.20
N VAL A 172 -5.57 -7.14 -18.76
CA VAL A 172 -5.12 -8.32 -18.02
C VAL A 172 -3.81 -8.03 -17.30
N VAL A 173 -2.82 -7.46 -17.99
CA VAL A 173 -1.52 -7.12 -17.41
C VAL A 173 -1.66 -6.12 -16.26
N LEU A 174 -2.39 -5.02 -16.46
CA LEU A 174 -2.51 -3.94 -15.48
C LEU A 174 -3.31 -4.34 -14.25
N VAL A 175 -4.39 -5.11 -14.42
CA VAL A 175 -5.15 -5.67 -13.29
C VAL A 175 -4.28 -6.65 -12.50
N GLY A 176 -3.51 -7.51 -13.19
CA GLY A 176 -2.53 -8.40 -12.55
C GLY A 176 -1.45 -7.63 -11.77
N LEU A 177 -0.90 -6.56 -12.34
CA LEU A 177 0.09 -5.70 -11.67
C LEU A 177 -0.48 -5.03 -10.41
N LEU A 178 -1.74 -4.56 -10.46
CA LEU A 178 -2.43 -4.05 -9.29
C LEU A 178 -2.55 -5.14 -8.21
N GLY A 179 -2.98 -6.35 -8.58
CA GLY A 179 -3.07 -7.48 -7.66
C GLY A 179 -1.71 -7.84 -7.02
N ALA A 180 -0.65 -7.88 -7.82
CA ALA A 180 0.71 -8.14 -7.35
C ALA A 180 1.19 -7.06 -6.36
N TYR A 181 0.99 -5.79 -6.68
CA TYR A 181 1.29 -4.69 -5.76
C TYR A 181 0.54 -4.83 -4.44
N LEU A 182 -0.77 -5.11 -4.47
CA LEU A 182 -1.59 -5.25 -3.28
C LEU A 182 -1.16 -6.45 -2.43
N ALA A 183 -0.79 -7.57 -3.05
CA ALA A 183 -0.26 -8.73 -2.35
C ALA A 183 1.04 -8.38 -1.60
N ILE A 184 1.97 -7.71 -2.29
CA ILE A 184 3.24 -7.27 -1.71
C ILE A 184 2.98 -6.28 -0.57
N ALA A 185 2.18 -5.24 -0.82
CA ALA A 185 1.85 -4.22 0.17
C ALA A 185 1.18 -4.83 1.42
N ALA A 186 0.27 -5.79 1.24
CA ALA A 186 -0.36 -6.51 2.34
C ALA A 186 0.68 -7.23 3.22
N VAL A 187 1.61 -7.97 2.62
CA VAL A 187 2.67 -8.68 3.35
C VAL A 187 3.54 -7.69 4.14
N PHE A 188 4.01 -6.62 3.49
CA PHE A 188 4.80 -5.58 4.16
C PHE A 188 4.04 -4.93 5.32
N HIS A 189 2.75 -4.65 5.14
CA HIS A 189 1.92 -4.08 6.19
C HIS A 189 1.65 -5.04 7.35
N VAL A 190 1.42 -6.33 7.10
CA VAL A 190 1.31 -7.34 8.18
C VAL A 190 2.62 -7.40 8.96
N ILE A 191 3.75 -7.51 8.26
CA ILE A 191 5.08 -7.58 8.91
C ILE A 191 5.32 -6.32 9.74
N ALA A 192 5.07 -5.13 9.18
CA ALA A 192 5.24 -3.86 9.89
C ALA A 192 4.36 -3.81 11.15
N GLY A 193 3.07 -4.12 11.02
CA GLY A 193 2.12 -4.10 12.13
C GLY A 193 2.52 -5.04 13.27
N LEU A 194 2.89 -6.29 12.94
CA LEU A 194 3.36 -7.26 13.93
C LEU A 194 4.71 -6.87 14.54
N SER A 195 5.62 -6.33 13.73
CA SER A 195 6.93 -5.83 14.19
C SER A 195 6.78 -4.68 15.19
N HIS A 196 5.83 -3.77 14.97
CA HIS A 196 5.53 -2.69 15.93
C HIS A 196 4.84 -3.21 17.18
N LYS A 197 3.95 -4.20 17.06
CA LYS A 197 3.28 -4.83 18.20
C LYS A 197 4.27 -5.53 19.15
N TRP A 198 5.28 -6.21 18.60
CA TRP A 198 6.23 -7.01 19.39
C TRP A 198 7.54 -6.29 19.71
N GLY A 199 7.88 -5.25 18.94
CA GLY A 199 9.04 -4.39 19.19
C GLY A 199 8.90 -3.48 20.42
N THR A 200 7.84 -3.65 21.23
CA THR A 200 7.68 -3.04 22.55
C THR A 200 8.32 -3.87 23.68
N THR A 201 8.83 -5.06 23.38
CA THR A 201 9.47 -5.95 24.37
C THR A 201 10.94 -5.56 24.51
N ALA A 202 11.38 -5.17 25.70
CA ALA A 202 12.80 -4.91 25.97
C ALA A 202 13.62 -6.18 25.67
N PRO A 203 14.85 -6.07 25.13
CA PRO A 203 15.75 -7.21 25.03
C PRO A 203 15.85 -7.87 26.41
N ALA A 204 15.67 -9.18 26.49
CA ALA A 204 15.95 -9.91 27.72
C ALA A 204 17.38 -9.54 28.15
N ALA A 205 17.54 -9.08 29.39
CA ALA A 205 18.86 -8.79 29.94
C ALA A 205 19.74 -10.02 29.70
N ALA A 206 20.89 -9.81 29.04
CA ALA A 206 21.88 -10.87 28.96
C ALA A 206 22.19 -11.29 30.41
N PRO A 207 22.18 -12.59 30.75
CA PRO A 207 22.53 -13.02 32.08
C PRO A 207 23.93 -12.48 32.40
N ASP A 208 24.05 -11.77 33.52
CA ASP A 208 25.31 -11.22 34.00
C ASP A 208 26.35 -12.36 34.04
N GLY A 209 27.42 -12.24 33.24
CA GLY A 209 28.55 -13.18 33.29
C GLY A 209 29.05 -13.74 31.95
N ALA A 210 28.58 -13.31 30.78
CA ALA A 210 29.26 -13.66 29.53
C ALA A 210 30.61 -12.91 29.45
N PRO A 211 31.77 -13.59 29.44
CA PRO A 211 33.05 -12.91 29.31
C PRO A 211 33.12 -12.21 27.96
N HIS A 212 33.56 -10.95 27.97
CA HIS A 212 33.90 -10.22 26.76
C HIS A 212 35.02 -10.98 26.04
N ALA A 213 34.75 -11.46 24.83
CA ALA A 213 35.74 -12.00 23.90
C ALA A 213 36.23 -10.89 22.96
#